data_AF-A0A367JU87-F1
#
_entry.id   AF-A0A367JU87-F1
#
_cell.length_a   1.000
_cell.length_b   1.000
_cell.length_c   1.000
_cell.angle_alpha   90.00
_cell.angle_beta   90.00
_cell.angle_gamma   90.00
#
_symmetry.space_group_name_H-M   'P 1'
#
loop_
_entity.id
_entity.type
_entity.pdbx_description
1 polymer ?
#
loop_
_entity_poly.entity_id
_entity_poly.type
_entity_poly.pdbx_seq_one_letter_code
_entity_poly.pdbx_strand_id
1 'polypeptide(L)'
;MSSKRKRQRTIAADAQWCMDNRNILTCKLGTRVECSSFSGDVLRQETAVITTSINNDYTNIDSNNNKGMAASSSSLPAIQDNESIPSSPIPTTSSTTTPLDTIATITEAPPHFPWLIGEFDVTDVFYRYRCHVIQQAKDSLLQIEKSVHELLPLSHTLLLCPNQHSDTMLYFFDQAQLQKLYHSLLTESLNGSITWPDDIYLKLVYAKVKTRGHCLPLLTMAQDLDIRQQPVVWRITAAHYNSHKYSLKKLPFTAIKDKTTIGEGELQITYFDPILVNILANPEENVLLRWANVTCDATGDKRPDATISKLTQMPFGPSLGFGEAKVTQSTCDKYMLCLDLTRLATFSKDTIDENKLNASLSFQIHGFSVTFFITRLRHDGIYIMQEITHMTFSRSTVELATFISMKSLNMLLKVTDVFWRLCKSCDNEELIGANGRDIHPSLHSLINISKDRRHLCSLRFES
;
A
#
# COMPACT_ATOMS: atom_id res chain seq x y z
N MET A 1 -30.01 44.50 -22.79
CA MET A 1 -30.29 43.96 -21.45
C MET A 1 -30.48 42.45 -21.57
N SER A 2 -29.60 41.63 -21.01
CA SER A 2 -29.81 40.18 -20.90
C SER A 2 -29.28 39.70 -19.56
N SER A 3 -30.17 39.14 -18.75
CA SER A 3 -29.98 38.78 -17.34
C SER A 3 -29.30 37.40 -17.22
N LYS A 4 -28.18 37.36 -16.50
CA LYS A 4 -27.47 36.11 -16.15
C LYS A 4 -28.22 35.38 -15.04
N ARG A 5 -28.84 34.23 -15.34
CA ARG A 5 -29.32 33.26 -14.33
C ARG A 5 -28.13 32.62 -13.62
N LYS A 6 -27.99 32.89 -12.30
CA LYS A 6 -27.07 32.16 -11.42
C LYS A 6 -27.56 30.70 -11.28
N ARG A 7 -26.69 29.73 -11.58
CA ARG A 7 -26.90 28.31 -11.24
C ARG A 7 -26.88 28.14 -9.72
N GLN A 8 -27.95 27.58 -9.18
CA GLN A 8 -28.09 27.22 -7.78
C GLN A 8 -27.21 25.99 -7.50
N ARG A 9 -26.35 26.05 -6.46
CA ARG A 9 -25.50 24.93 -6.05
C ARG A 9 -26.36 23.84 -5.43
N THR A 10 -26.34 22.64 -6.01
CA THR A 10 -26.97 21.45 -5.42
C THR A 10 -26.10 20.97 -4.26
N ILE A 11 -26.62 21.07 -3.05
CA ILE A 11 -26.01 20.52 -1.83
C ILE A 11 -26.39 19.04 -1.77
N ALA A 12 -25.44 18.16 -1.44
CA ALA A 12 -25.71 16.75 -1.28
C ALA A 12 -26.73 16.52 -0.13
N ALA A 13 -27.62 15.55 -0.28
CA ALA A 13 -28.78 15.38 0.60
C ALA A 13 -28.40 15.15 2.07
N ASP A 14 -27.26 14.52 2.30
CA ASP A 14 -26.63 14.32 3.61
C ASP A 14 -26.18 15.64 4.26
N ALA A 15 -25.57 16.52 3.47
CA ALA A 15 -25.16 17.85 3.92
C ALA A 15 -26.36 18.76 4.22
N GLN A 16 -27.46 18.60 3.48
CA GLN A 16 -28.70 19.33 3.76
C GLN A 16 -29.34 18.86 5.08
N TRP A 17 -29.44 17.54 5.29
CA TRP A 17 -29.97 16.96 6.53
C TRP A 17 -29.18 17.41 7.78
N CYS A 18 -27.86 17.47 7.68
CA CYS A 18 -27.01 17.94 8.78
C CYS A 18 -27.26 19.42 9.13
N MET A 19 -27.55 20.25 8.12
CA MET A 19 -27.90 21.66 8.35
C MET A 19 -29.28 21.79 9.02
N ASP A 20 -30.23 20.96 8.60
CA ASP A 20 -31.61 20.98 9.11
C ASP A 20 -31.68 20.49 10.58
N ASN A 21 -30.77 19.61 10.99
CA ASN A 21 -30.76 18.99 12.33
C ASN A 21 -29.70 19.59 13.29
N ARG A 22 -29.13 20.75 12.96
CA ARG A 22 -28.04 21.42 13.70
C ARG A 22 -28.29 21.57 15.20
N ASN A 23 -29.49 21.99 15.60
CA ASN A 23 -29.79 22.29 17.01
C ASN A 23 -29.79 21.02 17.89
N ILE A 24 -30.26 19.91 17.35
CA ILE A 24 -30.29 18.60 18.03
C ILE A 24 -28.87 18.09 18.25
N LEU A 25 -28.01 18.24 17.23
CA LEU A 25 -26.60 17.87 17.30
C LEU A 25 -25.82 18.72 18.31
N THR A 26 -26.14 20.01 18.41
CA THR A 26 -25.46 20.94 19.33
C THR A 26 -25.84 20.64 20.79
N CYS A 27 -27.10 20.29 21.05
CA CYS A 27 -27.58 19.92 22.39
C CYS A 27 -26.95 18.61 22.92
N LYS A 28 -26.80 17.59 22.05
CA LYS A 28 -26.12 16.32 22.41
C LYS A 28 -24.61 16.47 22.64
N LEU A 29 -23.98 17.49 22.04
CA LEU A 29 -22.56 17.77 22.25
C LEU A 29 -22.31 18.46 23.59
N GLY A 30 -23.19 19.40 23.99
CA GLY A 30 -23.08 20.13 25.26
C GLY A 30 -23.10 19.21 26.47
N THR A 31 -24.05 18.27 26.51
CA THR A 31 -24.17 17.28 27.59
C THR A 31 -22.98 16.33 27.69
N ARG A 32 -22.30 16.02 26.56
CA ARG A 32 -21.10 15.17 26.56
C ARG A 32 -19.83 15.91 27.01
N VAL A 33 -19.73 17.22 26.72
CA VAL A 33 -18.61 18.04 27.21
C VAL A 33 -18.67 18.20 28.73
N GLU A 34 -19.86 18.35 29.30
CA GLU A 34 -20.07 18.42 30.76
C GLU A 34 -19.70 17.10 31.47
N CYS A 35 -20.06 15.94 30.90
CA CYS A 35 -19.61 14.65 31.42
C CYS A 35 -18.09 14.47 31.32
N SER A 36 -17.47 14.92 30.23
CA SER A 36 -16.01 14.84 30.04
C SER A 36 -15.24 15.72 31.05
N SER A 37 -15.74 16.92 31.36
CA SER A 37 -15.14 17.76 32.40
C SER A 37 -15.24 17.09 33.78
N PHE A 38 -16.40 16.50 34.09
CA PHE A 38 -16.60 15.79 35.35
C PHE A 38 -15.64 14.60 35.52
N SER A 39 -15.45 13.78 34.48
CA SER A 39 -14.47 12.68 34.53
C SER A 39 -13.03 13.16 34.64
N GLY A 40 -12.68 14.30 34.02
CA GLY A 40 -11.36 14.91 34.11
C GLY A 40 -11.03 15.43 35.51
N ASP A 41 -12.03 15.98 36.22
CA ASP A 41 -11.89 16.47 37.58
C ASP A 41 -11.71 15.31 38.58
N VAL A 42 -12.46 14.23 38.41
CA VAL A 42 -12.31 13.00 39.22
C VAL A 42 -10.93 12.37 39.04
N LEU A 43 -10.44 12.26 37.79
CA LEU A 43 -9.10 11.75 37.49
C LEU A 43 -7.99 12.59 38.10
N ARG A 44 -8.12 13.92 38.09
CA ARG A 44 -7.14 14.82 38.73
C ARG A 44 -7.13 14.65 40.24
N GLN A 45 -8.30 14.48 40.84
CA GLN A 45 -8.43 14.32 42.28
C GLN A 45 -7.82 12.99 42.75
N GLU A 46 -8.03 11.90 42.02
CA GLU A 46 -7.40 10.61 42.35
C GLU A 46 -5.88 10.61 42.10
N THR A 47 -5.42 11.26 41.03
CA THR A 47 -3.97 11.38 40.72
C THR A 47 -3.22 12.18 41.80
N ALA A 48 -3.85 13.22 42.36
CA ALA A 48 -3.28 14.02 43.44
C ALA A 48 -3.12 13.21 44.75
N VAL A 49 -4.08 12.34 45.06
CA VAL A 49 -4.04 11.43 46.23
C VAL A 49 -2.91 10.40 46.08
N ILE A 50 -2.74 9.82 44.88
CA ILE A 50 -1.67 8.86 44.61
C ILE A 50 -0.29 9.51 44.70
N THR A 51 -0.15 10.76 44.22
CA THR A 51 1.13 11.49 44.24
C THR A 51 1.54 11.90 45.66
N THR A 52 0.58 12.15 46.56
CA THR A 52 0.86 12.43 47.98
C THR A 52 1.26 11.18 48.76
N SER A 53 0.72 10.00 48.40
CA SER A 53 1.16 8.73 48.99
C SER A 53 2.59 8.35 48.58
N ILE A 54 2.99 8.60 47.32
CA ILE A 54 4.32 8.21 46.81
C ILE A 54 5.44 9.09 47.40
N ASN A 55 5.21 10.39 47.62
CA ASN A 55 6.25 11.28 48.17
C ASN A 55 6.59 11.03 49.65
N ASN A 56 5.71 10.37 50.41
CA ASN A 56 5.99 10.01 51.80
C ASN A 56 6.92 8.78 51.93
N ASP A 57 6.95 7.90 50.92
CA ASP A 57 7.79 6.69 50.96
C ASP A 57 9.25 6.93 50.55
N TYR A 58 9.54 7.99 49.78
CA TYR A 58 10.89 8.25 49.24
C TYR A 58 11.83 9.10 50.13
N THR A 59 11.35 9.61 51.28
CA THR A 59 12.20 10.44 52.17
C THR A 59 13.00 9.65 53.21
N ASN A 60 12.89 8.32 53.25
CA ASN A 60 13.50 7.50 54.31
C ASN A 60 14.66 6.58 53.86
N ILE A 61 15.09 6.64 52.60
CA ILE A 61 16.16 5.78 52.06
C ILE A 61 17.11 6.63 51.22
N ASP A 62 18.06 7.30 51.88
CA ASP A 62 19.45 7.48 51.40
C ASP A 62 20.19 8.47 52.29
N SER A 63 20.62 7.98 53.45
CA SER A 63 21.76 8.51 54.19
C SER A 63 22.76 7.37 54.36
N ASN A 64 23.70 7.25 53.40
CA ASN A 64 25.05 6.68 53.55
C ASN A 64 25.55 6.09 52.21
N ASN A 65 26.37 6.83 51.46
CA ASN A 65 27.79 6.51 51.33
C ASN A 65 28.51 7.44 50.36
N ASN A 66 29.76 7.70 50.72
CA ASN A 66 30.61 8.78 50.25
C ASN A 66 31.72 8.26 49.31
N LYS A 67 32.25 9.23 48.54
CA LYS A 67 33.61 9.34 47.96
C LYS A 67 33.98 8.59 46.65
N GLY A 68 34.35 9.40 45.65
CA GLY A 68 35.68 9.28 45.04
C GLY A 68 35.85 9.67 43.56
N MET A 69 36.46 10.85 43.35
CA MET A 69 37.40 11.21 42.26
C MET A 69 36.93 11.65 40.85
N ALA A 70 37.03 12.97 40.68
CA ALA A 70 37.89 13.72 39.73
C ALA A 70 37.59 13.73 38.22
N ALA A 71 37.40 14.96 37.75
CA ALA A 71 37.18 15.39 36.38
C ALA A 71 38.45 15.39 35.51
N SER A 72 38.28 15.17 34.21
CA SER A 72 39.12 15.79 33.18
C SER A 72 38.35 15.96 31.87
N SER A 73 38.53 17.15 31.30
CA SER A 73 37.96 17.69 30.09
C SER A 73 38.75 17.26 28.84
N SER A 74 38.07 17.01 27.72
CA SER A 74 38.60 17.35 26.41
C SER A 74 37.50 17.48 25.35
N SER A 75 37.73 18.47 24.50
CA SER A 75 36.90 19.06 23.45
C SER A 75 36.91 18.25 22.15
N LEU A 76 35.76 18.22 21.46
CA LEU A 76 35.61 17.76 20.07
C LEU A 76 35.88 18.91 19.08
N PRO A 77 36.54 18.68 17.93
CA PRO A 77 36.49 19.60 16.81
C PRO A 77 35.45 19.16 15.75
N ALA A 78 34.83 20.17 15.15
CA ALA A 78 34.01 20.08 13.95
C ALA A 78 34.84 19.69 12.72
N ILE A 79 34.26 18.89 11.81
CA ILE A 79 34.80 18.66 10.47
C ILE A 79 33.72 18.95 9.44
N GLN A 80 34.13 19.75 8.45
CA GLN A 80 33.38 20.35 7.36
C GLN A 80 33.11 19.37 6.21
N ASP A 81 32.06 19.70 5.47
CA ASP A 81 31.70 19.19 4.14
C ASP A 81 32.79 19.43 3.10
N ASN A 82 33.16 18.37 2.36
CA ASN A 82 33.28 18.32 0.91
C ASN A 82 33.90 16.97 0.52
N GLU A 83 33.21 16.16 -0.29
CA GLU A 83 33.86 15.57 -1.46
C GLU A 83 32.86 14.99 -2.48
N SER A 84 33.10 15.42 -3.71
CA SER A 84 32.61 15.00 -5.02
C SER A 84 32.27 13.52 -5.19
N ILE A 85 31.08 13.27 -5.74
CA ILE A 85 30.63 11.97 -6.26
C ILE A 85 31.27 11.72 -7.63
N PRO A 86 32.00 10.62 -7.86
CA PRO A 86 32.40 10.22 -9.20
C PRO A 86 31.29 9.38 -9.85
N SER A 87 30.79 9.88 -10.98
CA SER A 87 30.06 9.11 -11.98
C SER A 87 30.94 7.99 -12.57
N SER A 88 30.41 6.77 -12.65
CA SER A 88 31.06 5.57 -13.20
C SER A 88 30.02 4.50 -13.55
N PRO A 89 30.32 3.55 -14.47
CA PRO A 89 29.73 3.55 -15.80
C PRO A 89 28.79 2.37 -16.09
N ILE A 90 28.08 2.48 -17.22
CA ILE A 90 27.26 1.44 -17.85
C ILE A 90 28.11 0.17 -18.08
N PRO A 91 27.68 -1.03 -17.63
CA PRO A 91 28.34 -2.28 -18.02
C PRO A 91 27.87 -2.67 -19.41
N THR A 92 28.78 -2.61 -20.37
CA THR A 92 28.67 -3.28 -21.67
C THR A 92 29.20 -4.69 -21.51
N THR A 93 28.30 -5.68 -21.44
CA THR A 93 28.65 -7.09 -21.65
C THR A 93 27.65 -7.69 -22.64
N SER A 94 28.08 -7.75 -23.89
CA SER A 94 27.44 -8.47 -24.97
C SER A 94 27.80 -9.96 -24.89
N SER A 95 26.87 -10.77 -24.39
CA SER A 95 26.76 -12.19 -24.72
C SER A 95 25.35 -12.42 -25.28
N THR A 96 25.28 -12.55 -26.61
CA THR A 96 24.03 -12.83 -27.33
C THR A 96 23.62 -14.28 -27.05
N THR A 97 22.92 -14.51 -25.94
CA THR A 97 22.18 -15.74 -25.71
C THR A 97 20.90 -15.67 -26.53
N THR A 98 20.65 -16.68 -27.36
CA THR A 98 19.39 -16.76 -28.09
C THR A 98 18.24 -17.05 -27.12
N PRO A 99 17.01 -16.58 -27.36
CA PRO A 99 15.84 -16.91 -26.53
C PRO A 99 15.65 -18.42 -26.35
N LEU A 100 16.12 -19.21 -27.33
CA LEU A 100 15.97 -20.66 -27.40
C LEU A 100 16.75 -21.40 -26.29
N ASP A 101 17.96 -20.96 -25.95
CA ASP A 101 18.77 -21.58 -24.88
C ASP A 101 18.23 -21.26 -23.48
N THR A 102 17.45 -20.18 -23.36
CA THR A 102 16.92 -19.68 -22.09
C THR A 102 15.69 -20.46 -21.60
N ILE A 103 14.90 -21.04 -22.52
CA ILE A 103 13.59 -21.65 -22.21
C ILE A 103 13.59 -23.18 -22.42
N ALA A 104 14.67 -23.73 -22.99
CA ALA A 104 14.80 -25.17 -23.26
C ALA A 104 14.62 -26.05 -22.00
N THR A 105 14.82 -25.49 -20.80
CA THR A 105 14.70 -26.17 -19.51
C THR A 105 13.30 -26.15 -18.88
N ILE A 106 12.34 -25.36 -19.39
CA ILE A 106 10.98 -25.31 -18.82
C ILE A 106 10.17 -26.50 -19.35
N THR A 107 10.36 -27.67 -18.74
CA THR A 107 9.52 -28.85 -18.96
C THR A 107 8.69 -29.07 -17.71
N GLU A 108 7.40 -28.77 -17.76
CA GLU A 108 6.52 -28.90 -16.60
C GLU A 108 5.68 -30.16 -16.66
N ALA A 109 5.76 -30.94 -15.58
CA ALA A 109 4.84 -32.04 -15.36
C ALA A 109 3.40 -31.51 -15.23
N PRO A 110 2.40 -32.28 -15.71
CA PRO A 110 1.01 -31.95 -15.49
C PRO A 110 0.70 -31.81 -14.00
N PRO A 111 -0.27 -30.96 -13.63
CA PRO A 111 -0.61 -30.76 -12.24
C PRO A 111 -1.17 -32.03 -11.58
N HIS A 112 -0.81 -32.23 -10.30
CA HIS A 112 -1.23 -33.41 -9.54
C HIS A 112 -2.61 -33.28 -8.90
N PHE A 113 -3.01 -32.06 -8.50
CA PHE A 113 -4.25 -31.83 -7.75
C PHE A 113 -5.07 -30.67 -8.38
N PRO A 114 -6.39 -30.86 -8.54
CA PRO A 114 -7.25 -29.83 -9.14
C PRO A 114 -7.57 -28.71 -8.14
N TRP A 115 -7.65 -27.48 -8.63
CA TRP A 115 -8.14 -26.33 -7.87
C TRP A 115 -9.47 -25.85 -8.43
N LEU A 116 -10.56 -26.32 -7.85
CA LEU A 116 -11.91 -26.07 -8.36
C LEU A 116 -12.52 -24.78 -7.84
N ILE A 117 -13.04 -23.95 -8.75
CA ILE A 117 -13.93 -22.82 -8.46
C ILE A 117 -15.30 -23.05 -9.12
N GLY A 118 -16.15 -23.76 -8.39
CA GLY A 118 -17.35 -24.41 -8.94
C GLY A 118 -16.95 -25.55 -9.87
N GLU A 119 -17.34 -25.47 -11.14
CA GLU A 119 -17.06 -26.53 -12.14
C GLU A 119 -15.77 -26.31 -12.95
N PHE A 120 -15.02 -25.26 -12.61
CA PHE A 120 -13.83 -24.82 -13.33
C PHE A 120 -12.56 -25.18 -12.56
N ASP A 121 -11.65 -25.95 -13.18
CA ASP A 121 -10.34 -26.28 -12.62
C ASP A 121 -9.30 -25.23 -13.03
N VAL A 122 -8.96 -24.35 -12.09
CA VAL A 122 -7.97 -23.30 -12.27
C VAL A 122 -6.60 -23.89 -12.61
N THR A 123 -6.26 -25.05 -12.02
CA THR A 123 -4.94 -25.65 -12.16
C THR A 123 -4.70 -26.16 -13.57
N ASP A 124 -5.66 -26.92 -14.14
CA ASP A 124 -5.58 -27.39 -15.53
C ASP A 124 -5.51 -26.23 -16.53
N VAL A 125 -6.35 -25.21 -16.35
CA VAL A 125 -6.45 -24.11 -17.30
C VAL A 125 -5.21 -23.21 -17.23
N PHE A 126 -4.71 -22.94 -16.03
CA PHE A 126 -3.46 -22.22 -15.85
C PHE A 126 -2.27 -22.99 -16.41
N TYR A 127 -2.21 -24.31 -16.23
CA TYR A 127 -1.18 -25.16 -16.84
C TYR A 127 -1.19 -25.04 -18.37
N ARG A 128 -2.35 -25.23 -19.01
CA ARG A 128 -2.48 -25.12 -20.48
C ARG A 128 -2.11 -23.73 -20.99
N TYR A 129 -2.55 -22.68 -20.28
CA TYR A 129 -2.19 -21.30 -20.60
C TYR A 129 -0.67 -21.08 -20.51
N ARG A 130 -0.02 -21.58 -19.46
CA ARG A 130 1.43 -21.50 -19.29
C ARG A 130 2.20 -22.24 -20.37
N CYS A 131 1.80 -23.48 -20.71
CA CYS A 131 2.43 -24.23 -21.79
C CYS A 131 2.38 -23.45 -23.13
N HIS A 132 1.26 -22.80 -23.42
CA HIS A 132 1.12 -21.96 -24.61
C HIS A 132 2.07 -20.75 -24.58
N VAL A 133 2.12 -20.04 -23.46
CA VAL A 133 3.01 -18.89 -23.27
C VAL A 133 4.48 -19.28 -23.36
N ILE A 134 4.87 -20.41 -22.76
CA ILE A 134 6.24 -20.95 -22.83
C ILE A 134 6.62 -21.19 -24.30
N GLN A 135 5.71 -21.76 -25.09
CA GLN A 135 5.96 -21.97 -26.51
C GLN A 135 6.08 -20.63 -27.27
N GLN A 136 5.19 -19.68 -27.00
CA GLN A 136 5.26 -18.35 -27.60
C GLN A 136 6.61 -17.64 -27.30
N ALA A 137 7.09 -17.75 -26.06
CA ALA A 137 8.35 -17.16 -25.64
C ALA A 137 9.58 -17.84 -26.27
N LYS A 138 9.48 -19.14 -26.63
CA LYS A 138 10.52 -19.84 -27.42
C LYS A 138 10.60 -19.31 -28.84
N ASP A 139 9.46 -18.96 -29.42
CA ASP A 139 9.37 -18.52 -30.81
C ASP A 139 9.76 -17.03 -30.97
N SER A 140 9.49 -16.18 -29.97
CA SER A 140 9.78 -14.75 -30.04
C SER A 140 9.86 -14.05 -28.67
N LEU A 141 10.55 -12.91 -28.63
CA LEU A 141 10.55 -12.03 -27.45
C LEU A 141 9.18 -11.38 -27.24
N LEU A 142 8.75 -11.30 -25.98
CA LEU A 142 7.46 -10.75 -25.57
C LEU A 142 7.50 -9.23 -25.49
N GLN A 143 6.54 -8.56 -26.14
CA GLN A 143 6.35 -7.12 -26.01
C GLN A 143 5.57 -6.83 -24.73
N ILE A 144 6.26 -6.31 -23.71
CA ILE A 144 5.70 -6.22 -22.36
C ILE A 144 4.41 -5.40 -22.30
N GLU A 145 4.25 -4.38 -23.14
CA GLU A 145 3.03 -3.55 -23.17
C GLU A 145 1.79 -4.37 -23.55
N LYS A 146 1.94 -5.42 -24.35
CA LYS A 146 0.85 -6.32 -24.76
C LYS A 146 0.77 -7.57 -23.89
N SER A 147 1.91 -7.99 -23.35
CA SER A 147 2.11 -9.35 -22.88
C SER A 147 2.40 -9.46 -21.38
N VAL A 148 2.00 -8.49 -20.54
CA VAL A 148 2.17 -8.62 -19.07
C VAL A 148 1.47 -9.87 -18.53
N HIS A 149 0.26 -10.16 -19.02
CA HIS A 149 -0.51 -11.34 -18.59
C HIS A 149 0.12 -12.65 -19.02
N GLU A 150 0.92 -12.65 -20.07
CA GLU A 150 1.67 -13.78 -20.59
C GLU A 150 3.06 -13.86 -19.95
N LEU A 151 3.68 -12.74 -19.59
CA LEU A 151 5.00 -12.74 -18.95
C LEU A 151 4.95 -13.32 -17.54
N LEU A 152 3.98 -12.92 -16.72
CA LEU A 152 3.87 -13.35 -15.31
C LEU A 152 3.64 -14.85 -15.10
N PRO A 153 2.88 -15.57 -15.95
CA PRO A 153 2.78 -17.01 -15.87
C PRO A 153 4.12 -17.73 -16.04
N LEU A 154 5.12 -17.14 -16.72
CA LEU A 154 6.47 -17.70 -16.76
C LEU A 154 7.17 -17.69 -15.40
N SER A 155 6.69 -16.88 -14.44
CA SER A 155 7.09 -16.87 -13.04
C SER A 155 6.04 -17.47 -12.12
N HIS A 156 5.16 -18.34 -12.62
CA HIS A 156 4.09 -18.98 -11.85
C HIS A 156 2.99 -18.03 -11.31
N THR A 157 2.93 -16.80 -11.81
CA THR A 157 2.00 -15.77 -11.31
C THR A 157 0.87 -15.49 -12.30
N LEU A 158 -0.37 -15.61 -11.85
CA LEU A 158 -1.56 -15.17 -12.57
C LEU A 158 -1.98 -13.78 -12.09
N LEU A 159 -2.00 -12.81 -13.01
CA LEU A 159 -2.45 -11.45 -12.73
C LEU A 159 -3.96 -11.31 -12.96
N LEU A 160 -4.69 -10.89 -11.93
CA LEU A 160 -6.13 -10.66 -12.00
C LEU A 160 -6.45 -9.18 -11.82
N CYS A 161 -6.58 -8.48 -12.94
CA CYS A 161 -7.07 -7.10 -13.01
C CYS A 161 -8.47 -7.09 -13.63
N PRO A 162 -9.50 -6.61 -12.91
CA PRO A 162 -10.88 -6.71 -13.36
C PRO A 162 -11.09 -6.00 -14.71
N ASN A 163 -11.64 -6.74 -15.68
CA ASN A 163 -11.93 -6.28 -17.04
C ASN A 163 -10.71 -5.77 -17.85
N GLN A 164 -9.51 -6.24 -17.49
CA GLN A 164 -8.25 -5.80 -18.10
C GLN A 164 -7.37 -7.02 -18.47
N HIS A 165 -7.97 -8.03 -19.09
CA HIS A 165 -7.31 -9.28 -19.48
C HIS A 165 -6.81 -9.22 -20.93
N SER A 166 -5.78 -10.00 -21.27
CA SER A 166 -5.34 -10.16 -22.66
C SER A 166 -6.27 -11.10 -23.42
N ASP A 167 -6.25 -11.01 -24.76
CA ASP A 167 -7.02 -11.89 -25.63
C ASP A 167 -6.60 -13.36 -25.44
N THR A 168 -5.30 -13.63 -25.25
CA THR A 168 -4.79 -14.98 -24.96
C THR A 168 -5.36 -15.51 -23.65
N MET A 169 -5.34 -14.72 -22.58
CA MET A 169 -5.87 -15.14 -21.29
C MET A 169 -7.38 -15.44 -21.39
N LEU A 170 -8.13 -14.59 -22.12
CA LEU A 170 -9.56 -14.80 -22.38
C LEU A 170 -9.83 -16.03 -23.24
N TYR A 171 -8.92 -16.43 -24.13
CA TYR A 171 -9.05 -17.66 -24.89
C TYR A 171 -8.99 -18.91 -24.00
N PHE A 172 -8.15 -18.91 -22.96
CA PHE A 172 -8.00 -20.07 -22.06
C PHE A 172 -9.01 -20.11 -20.91
N PHE A 173 -9.22 -18.97 -20.23
CA PHE A 173 -10.08 -18.89 -19.04
C PHE A 173 -11.50 -18.39 -19.34
N ASP A 174 -11.78 -17.84 -20.53
CA ASP A 174 -13.01 -17.07 -20.78
C ASP A 174 -13.26 -15.92 -19.78
N GLN A 175 -14.22 -15.06 -20.08
CA GLN A 175 -14.51 -13.90 -19.23
C GLN A 175 -15.23 -14.27 -17.93
N ALA A 176 -16.10 -15.28 -17.98
CA ALA A 176 -16.93 -15.67 -16.84
C ALA A 176 -16.10 -16.38 -15.76
N GLN A 177 -15.16 -17.26 -16.14
CA GLN A 177 -14.31 -17.94 -15.16
C GLN A 177 -13.34 -16.94 -14.53
N LEU A 178 -12.75 -16.00 -15.29
CA LEU A 178 -11.90 -14.95 -14.72
C LEU A 178 -12.65 -14.05 -13.74
N GLN A 179 -13.88 -13.64 -14.07
CA GLN A 179 -14.71 -12.86 -13.16
C GLN A 179 -15.05 -13.65 -11.89
N LYS A 180 -15.43 -14.93 -12.04
CA LYS A 180 -15.76 -15.80 -10.90
C LYS A 180 -14.55 -16.04 -9.99
N LEU A 181 -13.39 -16.33 -10.57
CA LEU A 181 -12.11 -16.48 -9.88
C LEU A 181 -11.78 -15.18 -9.14
N TYR A 182 -11.81 -14.03 -9.82
CA TYR A 182 -11.56 -12.72 -9.21
C TYR A 182 -12.48 -12.47 -8.00
N HIS A 183 -13.79 -12.61 -8.16
CA HIS A 183 -14.75 -12.36 -7.08
C HIS A 183 -14.61 -13.33 -5.91
N SER A 184 -14.35 -14.62 -6.18
CA SER A 184 -14.12 -15.62 -5.14
C SER A 184 -12.91 -15.25 -4.27
N LEU A 185 -11.78 -14.93 -4.90
CA LEU A 185 -10.55 -14.58 -4.20
C LEU A 185 -10.63 -13.22 -3.51
N LEU A 186 -11.34 -12.27 -4.11
CA LEU A 186 -11.51 -10.95 -3.53
C LEU A 186 -12.39 -11.02 -2.27
N THR A 187 -13.43 -11.85 -2.27
CA THR A 187 -14.31 -12.06 -1.12
C THR A 187 -13.58 -12.73 0.05
N GLU A 188 -12.66 -13.65 -0.24
CA GLU A 188 -11.82 -14.27 0.79
C GLU A 188 -10.77 -13.27 1.33
N SER A 189 -10.21 -12.46 0.45
CA SER A 189 -9.15 -11.52 0.82
C SER A 189 -9.69 -10.30 1.55
N LEU A 190 -10.88 -9.82 1.20
CA LEU A 190 -11.52 -8.65 1.83
C LEU A 190 -12.47 -9.06 2.96
N ASN A 191 -12.32 -8.44 4.13
CA ASN A 191 -13.31 -8.59 5.17
C ASN A 191 -14.55 -7.71 4.89
N GLY A 192 -15.59 -8.31 4.31
CA GLY A 192 -16.85 -7.63 3.99
C GLY A 192 -17.62 -7.07 5.20
N SER A 193 -17.31 -7.52 6.42
CA SER A 193 -17.96 -7.03 7.65
C SER A 193 -17.30 -5.76 8.23
N ILE A 194 -16.15 -5.35 7.70
CA ILE A 194 -15.48 -4.13 8.16
C ILE A 194 -16.17 -2.92 7.53
N THR A 195 -16.78 -2.12 8.39
CA THR A 195 -17.45 -0.87 8.03
C THR A 195 -17.04 0.23 8.98
N TRP A 196 -17.19 1.49 8.56
CA TRP A 196 -17.04 2.62 9.45
C TRP A 196 -18.23 2.69 10.42
N PRO A 197 -17.99 2.86 11.72
CA PRO A 197 -19.02 3.26 12.67
C PRO A 197 -19.59 4.63 12.25
N ASP A 198 -20.92 4.72 12.16
CA ASP A 198 -21.63 5.90 11.65
C ASP A 198 -21.25 7.18 12.41
N ASP A 199 -21.03 7.09 13.72
CA ASP A 199 -20.70 8.24 14.56
C ASP A 199 -19.28 8.77 14.31
N ILE A 200 -18.31 7.89 14.05
CA ILE A 200 -16.95 8.28 13.65
C ILE A 200 -16.96 8.88 12.25
N TYR A 201 -17.69 8.25 11.33
CA TYR A 201 -17.82 8.76 9.97
C TYR A 201 -18.41 10.17 9.96
N LEU A 202 -19.55 10.39 10.64
CA LEU A 202 -20.19 11.69 10.74
C LEU A 202 -19.26 12.75 11.35
N LYS A 203 -18.42 12.38 12.33
CA LYS A 203 -17.44 13.29 12.94
C LYS A 203 -16.26 13.60 12.02
N LEU A 204 -15.76 12.64 11.23
CA LEU A 204 -14.74 12.90 10.20
C LEU A 204 -15.28 13.87 9.14
N VAL A 205 -16.52 13.67 8.70
CA VAL A 205 -17.22 14.58 7.78
C VAL A 205 -17.46 15.95 8.42
N TYR A 206 -17.79 15.99 9.72
CA TYR A 206 -17.99 17.26 10.43
C TYR A 206 -16.68 18.02 10.69
N ALA A 207 -15.57 17.31 10.98
CA ALA A 207 -14.24 17.89 11.07
C ALA A 207 -13.82 18.53 9.73
N LYS A 208 -14.16 17.88 8.60
CA LYS A 208 -14.03 18.44 7.24
C LYS A 208 -14.75 19.77 7.05
N VAL A 209 -15.83 20.06 7.79
CA VAL A 209 -16.60 21.32 7.67
C VAL A 209 -16.05 22.43 8.57
N LYS A 210 -15.43 22.11 9.72
CA LYS A 210 -15.19 23.12 10.77
C LYS A 210 -13.74 23.48 11.06
N THR A 211 -12.72 22.70 10.69
CA THR A 211 -11.42 22.87 11.36
C THR A 211 -10.36 23.68 10.61
N ARG A 212 -10.29 24.97 10.95
CA ARG A 212 -9.05 25.56 11.47
C ARG A 212 -8.78 25.00 12.90
N GLY A 213 -8.38 23.73 13.04
CA GLY A 213 -7.59 23.30 14.21
C GLY A 213 -8.17 22.40 15.32
N HIS A 214 -9.29 21.69 15.18
CA HIS A 214 -9.80 20.81 16.26
C HIS A 214 -10.09 19.36 15.82
N CYS A 215 -9.05 18.58 15.51
CA CYS A 215 -9.16 17.13 15.26
C CYS A 215 -8.66 16.25 16.42
N LEU A 216 -8.15 16.84 17.51
CA LEU A 216 -7.72 16.09 18.72
C LEU A 216 -8.82 15.18 19.31
N PRO A 217 -10.12 15.58 19.32
CA PRO A 217 -11.20 14.74 19.85
C PRO A 217 -11.49 13.45 19.05
N LEU A 218 -11.06 13.37 17.79
CA LEU A 218 -11.30 12.19 16.93
C LEU A 218 -10.37 11.02 17.30
N LEU A 219 -9.14 11.31 17.71
CA LEU A 219 -8.19 10.30 18.17
C LEU A 219 -8.70 9.66 19.47
N THR A 220 -9.10 10.46 20.46
CA THR A 220 -9.58 9.96 21.76
C THR A 220 -10.83 9.08 21.64
N MET A 221 -11.68 9.28 20.62
CA MET A 221 -12.90 8.48 20.43
C MET A 221 -12.69 7.17 19.67
N ALA A 222 -11.60 7.04 18.89
CA ALA A 222 -11.26 5.77 18.27
C ALA A 222 -10.88 4.68 19.30
N GLN A 223 -10.65 5.07 20.57
CA GLN A 223 -10.44 4.17 21.70
C GLN A 223 -11.73 3.46 22.17
N ASP A 224 -12.92 3.91 21.74
CA ASP A 224 -14.22 3.35 22.16
C ASP A 224 -14.80 2.33 21.15
N LEU A 225 -14.07 1.99 20.07
CA LEU A 225 -14.58 1.06 19.05
C LEU A 225 -14.44 -0.42 19.43
N ASP A 226 -15.06 -1.33 18.66
CA ASP A 226 -14.74 -2.76 18.74
C ASP A 226 -13.21 -2.93 18.59
N ILE A 227 -12.59 -3.70 19.49
CA ILE A 227 -11.16 -4.02 19.55
C ILE A 227 -10.62 -4.42 18.16
N ARG A 228 -11.43 -5.09 17.33
CA ARG A 228 -11.02 -5.49 15.97
C ARG A 228 -11.00 -4.35 14.94
N GLN A 229 -11.81 -3.31 15.14
CA GLN A 229 -11.88 -2.14 14.27
C GLN A 229 -10.99 -1.00 14.77
N GLN A 230 -10.68 -0.96 16.07
CA GLN A 230 -9.87 0.09 16.71
C GLN A 230 -8.55 0.39 15.99
N PRO A 231 -7.66 -0.58 15.72
CA PRO A 231 -6.36 -0.27 15.14
C PRO A 231 -6.48 0.31 13.74
N VAL A 232 -7.39 -0.24 12.93
CA VAL A 232 -7.55 0.14 11.52
C VAL A 232 -8.25 1.51 11.38
N VAL A 233 -9.31 1.74 12.15
CA VAL A 233 -10.00 3.03 12.17
C VAL A 233 -9.12 4.11 12.80
N TRP A 234 -8.35 3.78 13.84
CA TRP A 234 -7.33 4.67 14.40
C TRP A 234 -6.29 5.06 13.35
N ARG A 235 -5.73 4.08 12.62
CA ARG A 235 -4.73 4.31 11.57
C ARG A 235 -5.22 5.25 10.49
N ILE A 236 -6.47 5.11 10.04
CA ILE A 236 -7.02 6.01 9.01
C ILE A 236 -7.42 7.35 9.61
N THR A 237 -7.84 7.41 10.87
CA THR A 237 -8.09 8.67 11.59
C THR A 237 -6.80 9.44 11.83
N ALA A 238 -5.71 8.75 12.16
CA ALA A 238 -4.36 9.28 12.26
C ALA A 238 -3.84 9.68 10.88
N ALA A 239 -4.04 8.87 9.83
CA ALA A 239 -3.77 9.25 8.45
C ALA A 239 -4.48 10.53 8.09
N HIS A 240 -5.76 10.67 8.45
CA HIS A 240 -6.53 11.88 8.21
C HIS A 240 -5.97 13.08 8.98
N TYR A 241 -5.69 12.95 10.28
CA TYR A 241 -5.14 14.03 11.09
C TYR A 241 -3.73 14.46 10.62
N ASN A 242 -2.84 13.49 10.45
CA ASN A 242 -1.46 13.69 10.03
C ASN A 242 -1.42 14.20 8.58
N SER A 243 -2.16 13.58 7.66
CA SER A 243 -2.28 14.06 6.28
C SER A 243 -2.89 15.45 6.24
N HIS A 244 -3.93 15.78 7.01
CA HIS A 244 -4.49 17.14 7.03
C HIS A 244 -3.50 18.17 7.60
N LYS A 245 -2.84 17.86 8.72
CA LYS A 245 -1.82 18.73 9.34
C LYS A 245 -0.59 18.91 8.44
N TYR A 246 -0.18 17.85 7.76
CA TYR A 246 0.93 17.86 6.81
C TYR A 246 0.54 18.58 5.52
N SER A 247 -0.64 18.29 4.97
CA SER A 247 -1.19 18.90 3.76
C SER A 247 -1.37 20.41 3.90
N LEU A 248 -1.85 20.90 5.05
CA LEU A 248 -1.91 22.34 5.31
C LEU A 248 -0.54 23.03 5.31
N LYS A 249 0.54 22.28 5.53
CA LYS A 249 1.92 22.79 5.53
C LYS A 249 2.66 22.57 4.21
N LYS A 250 2.27 21.57 3.42
CA LYS A 250 3.06 21.06 2.29
C LYS A 250 2.30 20.93 0.97
N LEU A 251 0.99 20.67 1.00
CA LEU A 251 0.21 20.65 -0.24
C LEU A 251 -0.07 22.08 -0.72
N PRO A 252 -0.09 22.30 -2.05
CA PRO A 252 -0.53 23.57 -2.58
C PRO A 252 -2.01 23.79 -2.24
N PHE A 253 -2.41 25.06 -2.08
CA PHE A 253 -3.80 25.39 -1.81
C PHE A 253 -4.71 24.97 -2.97
N THR A 254 -4.26 25.19 -4.20
CA THR A 254 -4.94 24.81 -5.44
C THR A 254 -4.06 23.84 -6.21
N ALA A 255 -4.67 22.85 -6.88
CA ALA A 255 -3.92 21.85 -7.64
C ALA A 255 -3.04 22.51 -8.72
N ILE A 256 -1.79 22.05 -8.80
CA ILE A 256 -0.87 22.46 -9.87
C ILE A 256 -1.45 21.96 -11.20
N LYS A 257 -1.63 22.89 -12.14
CA LYS A 257 -2.28 22.60 -13.42
C LYS A 257 -1.41 21.72 -14.31
N ASP A 258 -0.11 22.00 -14.33
CA ASP A 258 0.86 21.20 -15.07
C ASP A 258 1.37 20.05 -14.20
N LYS A 259 0.88 18.83 -14.46
CA LYS A 259 1.31 17.64 -13.71
C LYS A 259 2.77 17.28 -13.97
N THR A 260 3.36 17.75 -15.08
CA THR A 260 4.71 17.35 -15.51
C THR A 260 5.82 18.06 -14.74
N THR A 261 5.49 19.12 -13.98
CA THR A 261 6.45 19.85 -13.16
C THR A 261 6.74 19.20 -11.81
N ILE A 262 5.94 18.19 -11.42
CA ILE A 262 6.08 17.51 -10.13
C ILE A 262 7.09 16.38 -10.30
N GLY A 263 8.17 16.43 -9.51
CA GLY A 263 9.19 15.39 -9.50
C GLY A 263 8.71 14.10 -8.82
N GLU A 264 9.33 12.96 -9.13
CA GLU A 264 8.94 11.67 -8.55
C GLU A 264 9.07 11.63 -7.02
N GLY A 265 10.20 12.13 -6.47
CA GLY A 265 10.37 12.24 -5.02
C GLY A 265 9.38 13.20 -4.35
N GLU A 266 9.00 14.28 -5.06
CA GLU A 266 7.94 15.19 -4.57
C GLU A 266 6.60 14.46 -4.55
N LEU A 267 6.27 13.70 -5.60
CA LEU A 267 5.05 12.89 -5.69
C LEU A 267 4.97 11.90 -4.52
N GLN A 268 6.04 11.15 -4.29
CA GLN A 268 6.14 10.14 -3.24
C GLN A 268 5.96 10.77 -1.84
N ILE A 269 6.83 11.70 -1.47
CA ILE A 269 6.94 12.21 -0.09
C ILE A 269 5.83 13.21 0.25
N THR A 270 5.37 14.00 -0.72
CA THR A 270 4.40 15.07 -0.45
C THR A 270 2.96 14.60 -0.52
N TYR A 271 2.64 13.68 -1.44
CA TYR A 271 1.25 13.32 -1.74
C TYR A 271 0.88 11.92 -1.22
N PHE A 272 1.77 10.93 -1.34
CA PHE A 272 1.45 9.54 -1.00
C PHE A 272 1.91 9.14 0.40
N ASP A 273 3.16 9.43 0.77
CA ASP A 273 3.75 9.04 2.05
C ASP A 273 2.88 9.41 3.26
N PRO A 274 2.31 10.63 3.36
CA PRO A 274 1.50 11.03 4.52
C PRO A 274 0.24 10.19 4.72
N ILE A 275 -0.21 9.43 3.72
CA ILE A 275 -1.34 8.52 3.83
C ILE A 275 -0.82 7.08 3.96
N LEU A 276 0.09 6.66 3.08
CA LEU A 276 0.58 5.29 3.03
C LEU A 276 1.28 4.85 4.32
N VAL A 277 2.11 5.72 4.92
CA VAL A 277 2.79 5.37 6.19
C VAL A 277 1.79 5.10 7.32
N ASN A 278 0.63 5.78 7.32
CA ASN A 278 -0.36 5.60 8.37
C ASN A 278 -1.17 4.32 8.20
N ILE A 279 -1.34 3.82 6.97
CA ILE A 279 -2.09 2.59 6.71
C ILE A 279 -1.20 1.33 6.62
N LEU A 280 0.08 1.48 6.25
CA LEU A 280 0.99 0.36 5.98
C LEU A 280 2.18 0.25 6.95
N ALA A 281 2.33 1.18 7.89
CA ALA A 281 3.40 1.12 8.90
C ALA A 281 2.85 1.32 10.32
N ASN A 282 3.56 0.77 11.30
CA ASN A 282 3.36 1.05 12.72
C ASN A 282 4.68 0.79 13.47
N PRO A 283 5.34 1.84 13.97
CA PRO A 283 6.54 1.69 14.78
C PRO A 283 6.36 0.81 16.02
N GLU A 284 5.17 0.80 16.65
CA GLU A 284 4.90 -0.03 17.82
C GLU A 284 4.85 -1.53 17.47
N GLU A 285 4.42 -1.86 16.25
CA GLU A 285 4.46 -3.22 15.72
C GLU A 285 5.77 -3.51 14.96
N ASN A 286 6.73 -2.59 15.03
CA ASN A 286 8.00 -2.66 14.33
C ASN A 286 7.85 -2.79 12.80
N VAL A 287 6.80 -2.22 12.19
CA VAL A 287 6.64 -2.23 10.73
C VAL A 287 6.86 -0.83 10.19
N LEU A 288 7.72 -0.69 9.20
CA LEU A 288 8.08 0.59 8.59
C LEU A 288 7.86 0.57 7.07
N LEU A 289 7.38 1.69 6.53
CA LEU A 289 7.38 1.98 5.10
C LEU A 289 8.55 2.93 4.80
N ARG A 290 9.33 2.63 3.77
CA ARG A 290 10.51 3.42 3.38
C ARG A 290 10.55 3.68 1.88
N TRP A 291 10.83 4.93 1.51
CA TRP A 291 11.18 5.35 0.14
C TRP A 291 12.69 5.40 0.00
N ALA A 292 13.33 4.25 -0.13
CA ALA A 292 14.79 4.17 0.02
C ALA A 292 15.52 3.77 -1.26
N ASN A 293 14.84 3.23 -2.28
CA ASN A 293 15.48 2.69 -3.48
C ASN A 293 16.74 1.86 -3.13
N VAL A 294 16.58 0.97 -2.16
CA VAL A 294 17.61 0.06 -1.65
C VAL A 294 17.21 -1.38 -1.93
N THR A 295 18.20 -2.27 -2.01
CA THR A 295 17.95 -3.71 -2.01
C THR A 295 17.41 -4.12 -0.64
N CYS A 296 16.62 -5.19 -0.61
CA CYS A 296 16.19 -5.84 0.62
C CYS A 296 16.28 -7.36 0.45
N ASP A 297 15.95 -8.05 1.52
CA ASP A 297 15.93 -9.51 1.65
C ASP A 297 15.47 -10.23 0.38
N ALA A 298 14.30 -9.86 -0.15
CA ALA A 298 13.64 -10.60 -1.25
C ALA A 298 13.68 -9.92 -2.63
N THR A 299 14.61 -9.00 -2.87
CA THR A 299 14.69 -8.29 -4.17
C THR A 299 15.98 -8.57 -4.95
N GLY A 300 16.91 -9.33 -4.36
CA GLY A 300 18.26 -9.50 -4.90
C GLY A 300 18.93 -8.14 -5.14
N ASP A 301 19.51 -7.97 -6.34
CA ASP A 301 20.15 -6.70 -6.73
C ASP A 301 19.18 -5.60 -7.17
N LYS A 302 17.89 -5.92 -7.29
CA LYS A 302 16.87 -4.97 -7.73
C LYS A 302 16.36 -4.15 -6.54
N ARG A 303 15.90 -2.94 -6.83
CA ARG A 303 15.56 -1.94 -5.81
C ARG A 303 14.17 -1.36 -6.08
N PRO A 304 13.17 -1.70 -5.27
CA PRO A 304 11.86 -1.07 -5.36
C PRO A 304 11.93 0.38 -4.87
N ASP A 305 11.05 1.25 -5.39
CA ASP A 305 10.97 2.64 -4.94
C ASP A 305 10.57 2.71 -3.45
N ALA A 306 9.64 1.83 -3.04
CA ALA A 306 9.23 1.66 -1.66
C ALA A 306 9.30 0.22 -1.16
N THR A 307 9.66 0.06 0.11
CA THR A 307 9.62 -1.22 0.82
C THR A 307 8.89 -1.07 2.14
N ILE A 308 8.02 -2.04 2.46
CA ILE A 308 7.39 -2.19 3.75
C ILE A 308 8.06 -3.37 4.44
N SER A 309 8.72 -3.16 5.58
CA SER A 309 9.49 -4.22 6.25
C SER A 309 9.26 -4.21 7.76
N LYS A 310 9.41 -5.39 8.38
CA LYS A 310 9.47 -5.52 9.83
C LYS A 310 10.88 -5.19 10.34
N LEU A 311 11.02 -4.53 11.47
CA LEU A 311 12.26 -4.40 12.22
C LEU A 311 12.36 -5.58 13.20
N THR A 312 13.51 -6.26 13.19
CA THR A 312 13.76 -7.42 14.05
C THR A 312 15.05 -7.18 14.82
N GLN A 313 14.96 -6.84 16.11
CA GLN A 313 16.11 -6.58 16.98
C GLN A 313 17.08 -5.50 16.47
N MET A 314 16.55 -4.44 15.82
CA MET A 314 17.26 -3.29 15.23
C MET A 314 17.57 -3.36 13.71
N PRO A 315 17.93 -4.49 13.06
CA PRO A 315 17.97 -4.53 11.59
C PRO A 315 16.58 -4.66 10.96
N PHE A 316 16.52 -4.35 9.65
CA PHE A 316 15.40 -4.71 8.81
C PHE A 316 15.35 -6.23 8.66
N GLY A 317 14.21 -6.81 9.03
CA GLY A 317 13.84 -8.18 8.79
C GLY A 317 12.91 -8.29 7.58
N PRO A 318 11.96 -9.24 7.60
CA PRO A 318 11.13 -9.58 6.44
C PRO A 318 10.44 -8.40 5.77
N SER A 319 10.53 -8.32 4.45
CA SER A 319 9.74 -7.39 3.64
C SER A 319 8.32 -7.89 3.45
N LEU A 320 7.34 -7.10 3.86
CA LEU A 320 5.90 -7.43 3.80
C LEU A 320 5.25 -6.95 2.51
N GLY A 321 5.90 -6.04 1.78
CA GLY A 321 5.33 -5.44 0.59
C GLY A 321 6.21 -4.40 -0.08
N PHE A 322 5.82 -4.00 -1.28
CA PHE A 322 6.64 -3.17 -2.17
C PHE A 322 5.83 -2.09 -2.89
N GLY A 323 6.50 -1.05 -3.36
CA GLY A 323 5.89 -0.01 -4.16
C GLY A 323 6.79 0.49 -5.29
N GLU A 324 6.17 0.85 -6.40
CA GLU A 324 6.79 1.55 -7.54
C GLU A 324 5.98 2.82 -7.82
N ALA A 325 6.65 3.94 -8.08
CA ALA A 325 6.02 5.22 -8.32
C ALA A 325 6.57 5.88 -9.58
N LYS A 326 5.66 6.37 -10.43
CA LYS A 326 6.01 7.09 -11.66
C LYS A 326 5.14 8.32 -11.83
N VAL A 327 5.76 9.42 -12.25
CA VAL A 327 5.05 10.68 -12.54
C VAL A 327 4.26 10.59 -13.84
N THR A 328 3.18 11.35 -13.96
CA THR A 328 2.48 11.50 -15.24
C THR A 328 3.35 12.31 -16.21
N GLN A 329 3.60 11.73 -17.38
CA GLN A 329 4.29 12.42 -18.47
C GLN A 329 3.31 12.86 -19.56
N SER A 330 3.74 13.76 -20.45
CA SER A 330 2.94 14.20 -21.60
C SER A 330 2.50 13.04 -22.50
N THR A 331 3.29 11.96 -22.53
CA THR A 331 2.94 10.68 -23.13
C THR A 331 3.15 9.57 -22.11
N CYS A 332 2.12 8.74 -21.88
CA CYS A 332 2.20 7.59 -20.98
C CYS A 332 3.25 6.58 -21.46
N ASP A 333 4.29 6.32 -20.67
CA ASP A 333 5.28 5.26 -20.93
C ASP A 333 4.75 3.92 -20.39
N LYS A 334 3.86 3.29 -21.17
CA LYS A 334 3.26 1.99 -20.85
C LYS A 334 4.32 0.90 -20.62
N TYR A 335 5.42 0.94 -21.37
CA TYR A 335 6.52 -0.03 -21.21
C TYR A 335 7.05 -0.01 -19.78
N MET A 336 7.37 1.19 -19.25
CA MET A 336 7.90 1.31 -17.90
C MET A 336 6.89 0.89 -16.84
N LEU A 337 5.61 1.28 -17.00
CA LEU A 337 4.56 0.89 -16.06
C LEU A 337 4.30 -0.62 -16.04
N CYS A 338 4.31 -1.28 -17.20
CA CYS A 338 4.22 -2.73 -17.30
C CYS A 338 5.45 -3.43 -16.69
N LEU A 339 6.64 -2.85 -16.87
CA LEU A 339 7.88 -3.36 -16.29
C LEU A 339 7.87 -3.26 -14.77
N ASP A 340 7.47 -2.11 -14.23
CA ASP A 340 7.34 -1.89 -12.79
C ASP A 340 6.29 -2.83 -12.16
N LEU A 341 5.17 -3.07 -12.85
CA LEU A 341 4.18 -4.07 -12.39
C LEU A 341 4.75 -5.49 -12.38
N THR A 342 5.53 -5.85 -13.39
CA THR A 342 6.22 -7.16 -13.44
C THR A 342 7.22 -7.30 -12.30
N ARG A 343 7.95 -6.23 -11.97
CA ARG A 343 8.87 -6.18 -10.84
C ARG A 343 8.13 -6.36 -9.52
N LEU A 344 7.02 -5.65 -9.30
CA LEU A 344 6.18 -5.81 -8.11
C LEU A 344 5.68 -7.25 -7.95
N ALA A 345 5.21 -7.88 -9.03
CA ALA A 345 4.78 -9.28 -9.01
C ALA A 345 5.91 -10.22 -8.59
N THR A 346 7.11 -10.00 -9.14
CA THR A 346 8.33 -10.77 -8.83
C THR A 346 8.70 -10.59 -7.35
N PHE A 347 8.86 -9.35 -6.89
CA PHE A 347 9.22 -9.07 -5.50
C PHE A 347 8.21 -9.63 -4.50
N SER A 348 6.92 -9.45 -4.78
CA SER A 348 5.86 -9.99 -3.93
C SER A 348 5.88 -11.51 -3.86
N LYS A 349 6.21 -12.19 -4.95
CA LYS A 349 6.36 -13.65 -4.97
C LYS A 349 7.60 -14.08 -4.18
N ASP A 350 8.75 -13.50 -4.48
CA ASP A 350 10.02 -13.84 -3.84
C ASP A 350 9.94 -13.64 -2.32
N THR A 351 9.33 -12.54 -1.85
CA THR A 351 9.17 -12.34 -0.41
C THR A 351 8.22 -13.34 0.25
N ILE A 352 7.21 -13.82 -0.47
CA ILE A 352 6.34 -14.90 0.04
C ILE A 352 7.16 -16.16 0.26
N ASP A 353 8.01 -16.50 -0.70
CA ASP A 353 8.79 -17.73 -0.69
C ASP A 353 9.94 -17.68 0.31
N GLU A 354 10.67 -16.57 0.36
CA GLU A 354 11.83 -16.40 1.24
C GLU A 354 11.41 -16.22 2.71
N ASN A 355 10.42 -15.35 2.95
CA ASN A 355 9.97 -15.01 4.31
C ASN A 355 8.76 -15.82 4.79
N LYS A 356 8.32 -16.80 4.00
CA LYS A 356 7.19 -17.69 4.31
C LYS A 356 5.93 -16.91 4.69
N LEU A 357 5.54 -15.93 3.87
CA LEU A 357 4.41 -15.05 4.15
C LEU A 357 3.09 -15.61 3.59
N ASN A 358 1.98 -15.37 4.31
CA ASN A 358 0.63 -15.68 3.80
C ASN A 358 0.25 -14.84 2.57
N ALA A 359 0.78 -13.63 2.48
CA ALA A 359 0.56 -12.68 1.40
C ALA A 359 1.62 -11.58 1.37
N SER A 360 1.78 -10.92 0.22
CA SER A 360 2.54 -9.69 0.06
C SER A 360 1.69 -8.60 -0.58
N LEU A 361 1.69 -7.40 -0.01
CA LEU A 361 0.98 -6.25 -0.58
C LEU A 361 1.92 -5.47 -1.51
N SER A 362 1.45 -5.14 -2.70
CA SER A 362 2.16 -4.25 -3.62
C SER A 362 1.29 -3.06 -4.00
N PHE A 363 1.92 -1.91 -4.28
CA PHE A 363 1.20 -0.77 -4.83
C PHE A 363 1.96 -0.12 -5.99
N GLN A 364 1.22 0.31 -7.00
CA GLN A 364 1.77 1.02 -8.15
C GLN A 364 1.15 2.41 -8.23
N ILE A 365 2.00 3.44 -8.22
CA ILE A 365 1.59 4.84 -8.34
C ILE A 365 1.91 5.32 -9.75
N HIS A 366 0.90 5.92 -10.41
CA HIS A 366 1.07 6.63 -11.67
C HIS A 366 0.37 7.99 -11.59
N GLY A 367 1.17 9.06 -11.53
CA GLY A 367 0.66 10.38 -11.20
C GLY A 367 0.01 10.38 -9.82
N PHE A 368 -1.24 10.85 -9.73
CA PHE A 368 -1.97 10.87 -8.46
C PHE A 368 -2.84 9.64 -8.24
N SER A 369 -2.78 8.65 -9.12
CA SER A 369 -3.50 7.39 -8.98
C SER A 369 -2.61 6.33 -8.33
N VAL A 370 -3.21 5.49 -7.50
CA VAL A 370 -2.58 4.30 -6.93
C VAL A 370 -3.47 3.08 -7.11
N THR A 371 -2.86 1.98 -7.53
CA THR A 371 -3.47 0.66 -7.58
C THR A 371 -2.79 -0.24 -6.54
N PHE A 372 -3.59 -0.89 -5.70
CA PHE A 372 -3.12 -1.84 -4.70
C PHE A 372 -3.37 -3.28 -5.16
N PHE A 373 -2.38 -4.13 -4.96
CA PHE A 373 -2.39 -5.54 -5.29
C PHE A 373 -2.08 -6.37 -4.05
N ILE A 374 -2.68 -7.55 -3.97
CA ILE A 374 -2.27 -8.60 -3.03
C ILE A 374 -1.78 -9.80 -3.83
N THR A 375 -0.62 -10.31 -3.45
CA THR A 375 -0.06 -11.54 -4.01
C THR A 375 -0.13 -12.64 -2.98
N ARG A 376 -0.59 -13.83 -3.37
CA ARG A 376 -0.71 -15.01 -2.50
C ARG A 376 -0.40 -16.28 -3.27
N LEU A 377 0.29 -17.23 -2.63
CA LEU A 377 0.38 -18.60 -3.10
C LEU A 377 -0.96 -19.30 -2.80
N ARG A 378 -1.69 -19.71 -3.84
CA ARG A 378 -3.06 -20.22 -3.70
C ARG A 378 -3.20 -21.71 -3.92
N HIS A 379 -2.30 -22.28 -4.70
CA HIS A 379 -2.23 -23.70 -4.99
C HIS A 379 -0.78 -24.06 -5.31
N ASP A 380 -0.49 -25.36 -5.47
CA ASP A 380 0.82 -25.86 -5.89
C ASP A 380 1.36 -25.14 -7.13
N GLY A 381 2.37 -24.29 -6.93
CA GLY A 381 2.99 -23.47 -7.95
C GLY A 381 2.09 -22.43 -8.62
N ILE A 382 1.00 -21.99 -7.98
CA ILE A 382 0.09 -20.96 -8.52
C ILE A 382 0.01 -19.77 -7.57
N TYR A 383 0.66 -18.68 -7.96
CA TYR A 383 0.56 -17.39 -7.28
C TYR A 383 -0.50 -16.56 -7.97
N ILE A 384 -1.37 -15.93 -7.19
CA ILE A 384 -2.31 -14.96 -7.71
C ILE A 384 -1.87 -13.57 -7.24
N MET A 385 -1.60 -12.67 -8.20
CA MET A 385 -1.50 -11.24 -7.94
C MET A 385 -2.83 -10.60 -8.35
N GLN A 386 -3.58 -10.12 -7.37
CA GLN A 386 -4.93 -9.60 -7.58
C GLN A 386 -5.01 -8.10 -7.29
N GLU A 387 -5.59 -7.34 -8.21
CA GLU A 387 -5.96 -5.94 -7.97
C GLU A 387 -7.10 -5.89 -6.93
N ILE A 388 -6.87 -5.21 -5.81
CA ILE A 388 -7.88 -5.04 -4.76
C ILE A 388 -8.64 -3.72 -4.91
N THR A 389 -7.91 -2.64 -5.20
CA THR A 389 -8.53 -1.32 -5.35
C THR A 389 -7.63 -0.38 -6.14
N HIS A 390 -8.27 0.55 -6.83
CA HIS A 390 -7.65 1.69 -7.49
C HIS A 390 -8.30 2.99 -7.00
N MET A 391 -7.50 4.00 -6.71
CA MET A 391 -7.99 5.30 -6.25
C MET A 391 -7.04 6.45 -6.59
N THR A 392 -7.60 7.66 -6.69
CA THR A 392 -6.85 8.89 -6.96
C THR A 392 -6.74 9.73 -5.69
N PHE A 393 -5.53 10.18 -5.38
CA PHE A 393 -5.20 11.02 -4.23
C PHE A 393 -5.39 12.51 -4.55
N SER A 394 -5.62 13.31 -3.50
CA SER A 394 -5.78 14.76 -3.63
C SER A 394 -4.50 15.44 -4.08
N ARG A 395 -4.65 16.43 -4.97
CA ARG A 395 -3.52 17.23 -5.47
C ARG A 395 -3.35 18.56 -4.74
N SER A 396 -4.30 18.89 -3.86
CA SER A 396 -4.32 20.16 -3.14
C SER A 396 -5.21 20.08 -1.91
N THR A 397 -5.11 21.08 -1.04
CA THR A 397 -5.94 21.16 0.16
C THR A 397 -7.42 21.36 -0.18
N VAL A 398 -7.75 22.04 -1.28
CA VAL A 398 -9.14 22.18 -1.77
C VAL A 398 -9.73 20.83 -2.17
N GLU A 399 -8.93 19.95 -2.77
CA GLU A 399 -9.35 18.62 -3.19
C GLU A 399 -9.31 17.58 -2.05
N LEU A 400 -8.72 17.92 -0.90
CA LEU A 400 -8.64 17.02 0.26
C LEU A 400 -10.03 16.67 0.79
N ALA A 401 -10.93 17.66 0.81
CA ALA A 401 -12.32 17.47 1.19
C ALA A 401 -13.03 16.42 0.32
N THR A 402 -12.75 16.38 -0.99
CA THR A 402 -13.33 15.39 -1.91
C THR A 402 -12.72 14.00 -1.77
N PHE A 403 -11.44 13.91 -1.42
CA PHE A 403 -10.77 12.63 -1.16
C PHE A 403 -11.28 11.97 0.11
N ILE A 404 -11.65 12.74 1.13
CA ILE A 404 -12.31 12.23 2.34
C ILE A 404 -13.80 11.99 2.03
N SER A 405 -14.04 11.03 1.13
CA SER A 405 -15.35 10.49 0.80
C SER A 405 -15.53 9.14 1.47
N MET A 406 -16.79 8.70 1.65
CA MET A 406 -17.08 7.35 2.13
C MET A 406 -16.36 6.29 1.29
N LYS A 407 -16.35 6.47 -0.03
CA LYS A 407 -15.74 5.52 -0.97
C LYS A 407 -14.24 5.38 -0.69
N SER A 408 -13.51 6.49 -0.63
CA SER A 408 -12.06 6.47 -0.41
C SER A 408 -11.69 5.93 0.98
N LEU A 409 -12.44 6.32 2.01
CA LEU A 409 -12.22 5.83 3.37
C LEU A 409 -12.47 4.32 3.46
N ASN A 410 -13.52 3.80 2.82
CA ASN A 410 -13.78 2.36 2.75
C ASN A 410 -12.69 1.61 1.96
N MET A 411 -12.15 2.20 0.88
CA MET A 411 -11.04 1.61 0.12
C MET A 411 -9.77 1.52 0.97
N LEU A 412 -9.40 2.60 1.67
CA LEU A 412 -8.24 2.60 2.57
C LEU A 412 -8.43 1.64 3.74
N LEU A 413 -9.65 1.55 4.28
CA LEU A 413 -10.04 0.60 5.33
C LEU A 413 -9.81 -0.86 4.89
N LYS A 414 -10.24 -1.20 3.67
CA LYS A 414 -10.01 -2.52 3.08
C LYS A 414 -8.53 -2.81 2.88
N VAL A 415 -7.76 -1.88 2.30
CA VAL A 415 -6.31 -2.05 2.09
C VAL A 415 -5.59 -2.27 3.42
N THR A 416 -5.93 -1.47 4.43
CA THR A 416 -5.32 -1.56 5.76
C THR A 416 -5.64 -2.91 6.40
N ASP A 417 -6.92 -3.33 6.43
CA ASP A 417 -7.30 -4.64 6.97
C ASP A 417 -6.58 -5.79 6.25
N VAL A 418 -6.60 -5.81 4.92
CA VAL A 418 -5.92 -6.83 4.12
C VAL A 418 -4.44 -6.92 4.48
N PHE A 419 -3.75 -5.79 4.52
CA PHE A 419 -2.33 -5.75 4.83
C PHE A 419 -2.04 -6.33 6.22
N TRP A 420 -2.66 -5.79 7.27
CA TRP A 420 -2.37 -6.22 8.64
C TRP A 420 -2.83 -7.65 8.96
N ARG A 421 -3.87 -8.13 8.28
CA ARG A 421 -4.41 -9.48 8.49
C ARG A 421 -3.65 -10.54 7.69
N LEU A 422 -3.25 -10.24 6.45
CA LEU A 422 -2.69 -11.23 5.53
C LEU A 422 -1.16 -11.12 5.33
N CYS A 423 -0.56 -9.93 5.43
CA CYS A 423 0.88 -9.75 5.20
C CYS A 423 1.71 -10.06 6.44
N LYS A 424 1.66 -11.33 6.86
CA LYS A 424 2.36 -11.88 8.03
C LYS A 424 2.88 -13.28 7.72
N SER A 425 3.78 -13.79 8.56
CA SER A 425 4.28 -15.16 8.47
C SER A 425 3.13 -16.17 8.43
N CYS A 426 3.31 -17.20 7.61
CA CYS A 426 2.37 -18.29 7.45
C CYS A 426 2.46 -19.24 8.64
N ASP A 427 1.32 -19.68 9.15
CA ASP A 427 1.28 -20.66 10.23
C ASP A 427 1.78 -22.04 9.75
N ASN A 428 1.81 -22.27 8.43
CA ASN A 428 2.30 -23.49 7.81
C ASN A 428 3.37 -23.17 6.75
N GLU A 429 4.58 -22.85 7.23
CA GLU A 429 5.73 -22.50 6.38
C GLU A 429 6.16 -23.66 5.44
N GLU A 430 5.98 -24.91 5.88
CA GLU A 430 6.28 -26.10 5.09
C GLU A 430 5.45 -26.15 3.81
N LEU A 431 4.18 -25.69 3.88
CA LEU A 431 3.31 -25.62 2.70
C LEU A 431 3.81 -24.61 1.67
N ILE A 432 4.35 -23.47 2.10
CA ILE A 432 4.98 -22.51 1.18
C ILE A 432 6.25 -23.12 0.59
N GLY A 433 7.08 -23.79 1.40
CA GLY A 433 8.26 -24.49 0.91
C GLY A 433 7.95 -25.59 -0.13
N ALA A 434 6.90 -26.37 0.09
CA ALA A 434 6.51 -27.47 -0.80
C ALA A 434 5.82 -26.99 -2.09
N ASN A 435 4.97 -25.98 -1.99
CA ASN A 435 4.15 -25.50 -3.10
C ASN A 435 4.81 -24.34 -3.86
N GLY A 436 5.85 -23.72 -3.30
CA GLY A 436 6.57 -22.64 -3.94
C GLY A 436 7.28 -23.08 -5.20
N ARG A 437 7.53 -22.13 -6.11
CA ARG A 437 8.25 -22.38 -7.37
C ARG A 437 9.22 -21.24 -7.65
N ASP A 438 10.45 -21.55 -8.00
CA ASP A 438 11.44 -20.52 -8.28
C ASP A 438 11.08 -19.72 -9.53
N ILE A 439 11.46 -18.44 -9.54
CA ILE A 439 11.36 -17.61 -10.75
C ILE A 439 12.51 -17.98 -11.68
N HIS A 440 12.21 -18.16 -12.96
CA HIS A 440 13.26 -18.36 -13.95
C HIS A 440 14.22 -17.15 -13.98
N PRO A 441 15.55 -17.33 -13.79
CA PRO A 441 16.51 -16.22 -13.67
C PRO A 441 16.49 -15.24 -14.84
N SER A 442 16.10 -15.74 -16.01
CA SER A 442 16.10 -15.01 -17.27
C SER A 442 14.73 -14.47 -17.67
N LEU A 443 13.75 -14.37 -16.75
CA LEU A 443 12.42 -13.82 -17.07
C LEU A 443 12.51 -12.48 -17.82
N HIS A 444 13.41 -11.60 -17.39
CA HIS A 444 13.60 -10.30 -18.02
C HIS A 444 14.28 -10.35 -19.39
N SER A 445 15.04 -11.41 -19.71
CA SER A 445 15.65 -11.55 -21.04
C SER A 445 14.64 -11.95 -22.12
N LEU A 446 13.44 -12.39 -21.72
CA LEU A 446 12.33 -12.71 -22.63
C LEU A 446 11.55 -11.46 -23.06
N ILE A 447 11.85 -10.30 -22.47
CA ILE A 447 11.21 -9.04 -22.80
C ILE A 447 11.88 -8.41 -24.02
N ASN A 448 11.08 -8.03 -25.01
CA ASN A 448 11.54 -7.21 -26.11
C ASN A 448 11.83 -5.79 -25.62
N ILE A 449 13.07 -5.32 -25.79
CA ILE A 449 13.52 -3.98 -25.40
C ILE A 449 12.95 -2.85 -26.30
N SER A 450 12.35 -3.20 -27.43
CA SER A 450 11.70 -2.25 -28.34
C SER A 450 10.48 -1.63 -27.67
N LYS A 451 10.54 -0.33 -27.45
CA LYS A 451 9.40 0.47 -27.01
C LYS A 451 8.58 0.91 -28.22
N ASP A 452 7.27 0.63 -28.21
CA ASP A 452 6.34 1.26 -29.16
C ASP A 452 5.07 1.74 -28.45
N ARG A 453 4.88 3.06 -28.51
CA ARG A 453 3.76 3.76 -27.88
C ARG A 453 2.41 3.44 -28.53
N ARG A 454 2.41 2.92 -29.76
CA ARG A 454 1.18 2.51 -30.48
C ARG A 454 0.68 1.16 -30.02
N HIS A 455 1.47 0.41 -29.25
CA HIS A 455 1.03 -0.86 -28.70
C HIS A 455 -0.19 -0.68 -27.79
N LEU A 456 -1.24 -1.43 -28.10
CA LEU A 456 -2.42 -1.59 -27.27
C LEU A 456 -2.02 -2.38 -26.03
N CYS A 457 -2.27 -1.82 -24.86
CA CYS A 457 -2.02 -2.48 -23.58
C CYS A 457 -3.38 -2.90 -23.01
N SER A 458 -3.47 -4.15 -22.54
CA SER A 458 -4.66 -4.67 -21.86
C SER A 458 -4.90 -3.99 -20.51
N LEU A 459 -3.83 -3.50 -19.88
CA LEU A 459 -3.87 -2.73 -18.65
C LEU A 459 -4.08 -1.24 -18.92
N ARG A 460 -4.94 -0.62 -18.10
CA ARG A 460 -5.24 0.81 -18.13
C ARG A 460 -4.49 1.51 -17.01
N PHE A 461 -3.55 2.36 -17.40
CA PHE A 461 -2.85 3.24 -16.48
C PHE A 461 -3.49 4.63 -16.52
N GLU A 462 -4.56 4.84 -15.76
CA GLU A 462 -5.23 6.15 -15.65
C GLU A 462 -4.50 7.05 -14.64
N SER A 463 -4.30 8.33 -14.97
CA SER A 463 -3.53 9.29 -14.15
C SER A 463 -4.15 10.68 -13.99
#